data_AF-A0A2T1EK26-F1
#
_entry.id   AF-A0A2T1EK26-F1
#
_cell.length_a   1.000
_cell.length_b   1.000
_cell.length_c   1.000
_cell.angle_alpha   90.00
_cell.angle_beta   90.00
_cell.angle_gamma   90.00
#
_symmetry.space_group_name_H-M   'P 1'
#
loop_
_entity.id
_entity.type
_entity.pdbx_description
1 polymer ?
#
loop_
_entity_poly.entity_id
_entity_poly.type
_entity_poly.pdbx_seq_one_letter_code
_entity_poly.pdbx_strand_id
1 'polypeptide(L)'
;MNRYIPELCNPQLLISSIKSEENLPWTDYPELKQVSESLDRELLSLEIYEYKIRTYRIVRQLLGMIVDEGNVEIEPLLKFANDTDEALFIFDRELSQYLQLIYRNGIKLHFSREKLSDQRLPIGEERNKVAEENAELLEWFTEQFEVSREYFYKHIALG
;
A
#
# COMPACT_ATOMS: atom_id res chain seq x y z
N MET A 1 -3.90 43.71 -24.07
CA MET A 1 -4.23 42.63 -25.03
C MET A 1 -3.21 41.51 -24.81
N ASN A 2 -3.61 40.50 -24.04
CA ASN A 2 -2.74 39.42 -23.56
C ASN A 2 -2.39 38.50 -24.75
N ARG A 3 -1.10 38.32 -25.06
CA ARG A 3 -0.67 37.31 -26.04
C ARG A 3 -0.20 36.06 -25.28
N TYR A 4 -1.04 35.04 -25.34
CA TYR A 4 -0.78 33.68 -24.89
C TYR A 4 0.29 33.07 -25.80
N ILE A 5 1.42 32.59 -25.24
CA ILE A 5 2.43 31.82 -25.97
C ILE A 5 2.19 30.34 -25.61
N PRO A 6 1.64 29.51 -26.51
CA PRO A 6 1.18 28.16 -26.16
C PRO A 6 2.32 27.12 -26.05
N GLU A 7 3.55 27.48 -26.38
CA GLU A 7 4.60 26.50 -26.69
C GLU A 7 5.44 26.04 -25.47
N LEU A 8 5.21 26.58 -24.28
CA LEU A 8 5.96 26.19 -23.07
C LEU A 8 5.32 25.05 -22.26
N CYS A 9 4.23 24.44 -22.74
CA CYS A 9 3.49 23.37 -22.04
C CYS A 9 3.46 22.03 -22.78
N ASN A 10 4.49 21.71 -23.58
CA ASN A 10 4.63 20.37 -24.16
C ASN A 10 6.02 19.77 -23.86
N PRO A 11 6.14 18.85 -22.87
CA PRO A 11 7.43 18.28 -22.46
C PRO A 11 8.13 17.50 -23.58
N GLN A 12 7.40 17.02 -24.60
CA GLN A 12 8.00 16.28 -25.72
C GLN A 12 8.75 17.19 -26.71
N LEU A 13 8.33 18.45 -26.86
CA LEU A 13 9.00 19.43 -27.73
C LEU A 13 10.28 20.02 -27.10
N LEU A 14 10.33 20.08 -25.76
CA LEU A 14 11.52 20.47 -25.02
C LEU A 14 12.65 19.43 -25.20
N ILE A 15 12.31 18.14 -25.08
CA ILE A 15 13.26 17.03 -25.19
C ILE A 15 13.80 16.89 -26.62
N SER A 16 13.02 17.20 -27.67
CA SER A 16 13.50 17.19 -29.05
C SER A 16 14.47 18.35 -29.35
N SER A 17 14.29 19.50 -28.70
CA SER A 17 15.16 20.67 -28.90
C SER A 17 16.52 20.49 -28.23
N ILE A 18 16.57 19.77 -27.10
CA ILE A 18 17.82 19.42 -26.39
C ILE A 18 18.71 18.47 -27.21
N LYS A 19 18.13 17.62 -28.06
CA LYS A 19 18.88 16.62 -28.85
C LYS A 19 19.63 17.21 -30.06
N SER A 20 19.42 18.48 -30.41
CA SER A 20 20.12 19.15 -31.52
C SER A 20 21.28 20.05 -31.10
N GLU A 21 21.58 20.15 -29.80
CA GLU A 21 22.61 21.05 -29.25
C GLU A 21 23.81 20.26 -28.67
N GLU A 22 24.52 19.51 -29.50
CA GLU A 22 25.73 18.76 -29.07
C GLU A 22 27.00 19.64 -28.93
N ASN A 23 26.92 20.97 -28.99
CA ASN A 23 28.07 21.85 -28.79
C ASN A 23 27.69 23.18 -28.13
N LEU A 24 27.41 23.16 -26.82
CA LEU A 24 27.28 24.37 -26.02
C LEU A 24 28.46 24.55 -25.04
N PRO A 25 29.04 25.76 -24.91
CA PRO A 25 30.32 26.02 -24.26
C PRO A 25 30.18 26.36 -22.75
N TRP A 26 29.22 25.79 -22.04
CA TRP A 26 28.99 26.13 -20.64
C TRP A 26 29.69 25.11 -19.73
N THR A 27 30.71 25.57 -19.00
CA THR A 27 31.58 24.79 -18.11
C THR A 27 30.88 24.21 -16.87
N ASP A 28 29.61 24.50 -16.66
CA ASP A 28 28.85 24.13 -15.45
C ASP A 28 28.09 22.80 -15.61
N TYR A 29 28.30 22.10 -16.74
CA TYR A 29 27.69 20.80 -17.04
C TYR A 29 27.84 19.72 -15.94
N PRO A 30 28.97 19.62 -15.21
CA PRO A 30 29.10 18.69 -14.08
C PRO A 30 28.13 19.02 -12.92
N GLU A 31 27.83 20.31 -12.71
CA GLU A 31 27.01 20.80 -11.61
C GLU A 31 25.52 20.52 -11.87
N LEU A 32 25.07 20.68 -13.11
CA LEU A 32 23.69 20.35 -13.50
C LEU A 32 23.37 18.85 -13.36
N LYS A 33 24.33 17.98 -13.67
CA LYS A 33 24.17 16.53 -13.50
C LYS A 33 24.08 16.13 -12.02
N GLN A 34 24.88 16.76 -11.16
CA GLN A 34 24.80 16.54 -9.71
C GLN A 34 23.49 17.04 -9.13
N VAL A 35 23.01 18.21 -9.60
CA VAL A 35 21.70 18.75 -9.22
C VAL A 35 20.57 17.83 -9.69
N SER A 36 20.59 17.33 -10.93
CA SER A 36 19.57 16.40 -11.41
C SER A 36 19.58 15.09 -10.63
N GLU A 37 20.75 14.51 -10.36
CA GLU A 37 20.86 13.29 -9.55
C GLU A 37 20.40 13.48 -8.10
N SER A 38 20.63 14.66 -7.51
CA SER A 38 20.09 15.00 -6.19
C SER A 38 18.57 15.15 -6.19
N LEU A 39 18.02 15.77 -7.23
CA LEU A 39 16.58 15.96 -7.39
C LEU A 39 15.88 14.61 -7.60
N ASP A 40 16.47 13.73 -8.42
CA ASP A 40 15.97 12.38 -8.67
C ASP A 40 15.93 11.55 -7.38
N ARG A 41 16.95 11.69 -6.51
CA ARG A 41 16.98 11.04 -5.20
C ARG A 41 15.92 11.58 -4.24
N GLU A 42 15.72 12.89 -4.21
CA GLU A 42 14.69 13.52 -3.39
C GLU A 42 13.29 13.10 -3.84
N LEU A 43 13.02 13.11 -5.16
CA LEU A 43 11.77 12.63 -5.73
C LEU A 43 11.52 11.17 -5.41
N LEU A 44 12.52 10.30 -5.60
CA LEU A 44 12.41 8.89 -5.25
C LEU A 44 12.11 8.70 -3.75
N SER A 45 12.74 9.51 -2.89
CA SER A 45 12.49 9.44 -1.44
C SER A 45 11.06 9.83 -1.08
N LEU A 46 10.50 10.83 -1.76
CA LEU A 46 9.12 11.27 -1.58
C LEU A 46 8.14 10.20 -2.10
N GLU A 47 8.37 9.63 -3.27
CA GLU A 47 7.54 8.57 -3.84
C GLU A 47 7.50 7.34 -2.93
N ILE A 48 8.65 6.93 -2.38
CA ILE A 48 8.73 5.85 -1.40
C ILE A 48 7.95 6.20 -0.14
N TYR A 49 8.09 7.41 0.39
CA TYR A 49 7.35 7.85 1.57
C TYR A 49 5.84 7.83 1.33
N GLU A 50 5.38 8.39 0.21
CA GLU A 50 3.97 8.40 -0.18
C GLU A 50 3.41 6.99 -0.35
N TYR A 51 4.19 6.09 -0.97
CA TYR A 51 3.84 4.68 -1.07
C TYR A 51 3.65 4.07 0.33
N LYS A 52 4.62 4.26 1.23
CA LYS A 52 4.55 3.69 2.60
C LYS A 52 3.31 4.14 3.36
N ILE A 53 3.00 5.45 3.30
CA ILE A 53 1.79 6.01 3.92
C ILE A 53 0.53 5.44 3.29
N ARG A 54 0.51 5.27 1.96
CA ARG A 54 -0.62 4.68 1.23
C ARG A 54 -0.88 3.24 1.66
N THR A 55 0.15 2.40 1.73
CA THR A 55 0.04 1.01 2.22
C THR A 55 -0.53 0.97 3.64
N TYR A 56 -0.06 1.83 4.55
CA TYR A 56 -0.61 1.93 5.90
C TYR A 56 -2.11 2.27 5.91
N ARG A 57 -2.52 3.23 5.07
CA ARG A 57 -3.94 3.61 4.95
C ARG A 57 -4.80 2.46 4.44
N ILE A 58 -4.29 1.67 3.50
CA ILE A 58 -4.97 0.49 2.95
C ILE A 58 -5.17 -0.57 4.04
N VAL A 59 -4.14 -0.84 4.86
CA VAL A 59 -4.26 -1.72 6.03
C VAL A 59 -5.33 -1.20 6.99
N ARG A 60 -5.26 0.08 7.38
CA ARG A 60 -6.25 0.70 8.28
C ARG A 60 -7.67 0.63 7.74
N GLN A 61 -7.85 0.78 6.43
CA GLN A 61 -9.16 0.69 5.78
C GLN A 61 -9.73 -0.72 5.85
N LEU A 62 -8.92 -1.74 5.54
CA LEU A 62 -9.35 -3.14 5.64
C LEU A 62 -9.71 -3.53 7.08
N LEU A 63 -8.86 -3.16 8.04
CA LEU A 63 -9.12 -3.40 9.46
C LEU A 63 -10.42 -2.71 9.93
N GLY A 64 -10.63 -1.47 9.50
CA GLY A 64 -11.87 -0.71 9.76
C GLY A 64 -13.11 -1.43 9.27
N MET A 65 -13.09 -1.87 8.02
CA MET A 65 -14.20 -2.62 7.41
C MET A 65 -14.49 -3.91 8.19
N ILE A 66 -13.46 -4.70 8.51
CA ILE A 66 -13.62 -5.97 9.23
C ILE A 66 -14.26 -5.75 10.61
N VAL A 67 -13.78 -4.76 11.36
CA VAL A 67 -14.26 -4.53 12.73
C VAL A 67 -15.66 -3.91 12.74
N ASP A 68 -15.99 -3.08 11.76
CA ASP A 68 -17.34 -2.48 11.64
C ASP A 68 -18.39 -3.52 11.25
N GLU A 69 -18.09 -4.38 10.28
CA GLU A 69 -19.04 -5.36 9.74
C GLU A 69 -19.02 -6.71 10.50
N GLY A 70 -17.96 -7.00 11.24
CA GLY A 70 -17.73 -8.31 11.84
C GLY A 70 -17.51 -9.43 10.81
N ASN A 71 -17.19 -9.06 9.57
CA ASN A 71 -16.89 -9.97 8.46
C ASN A 71 -16.07 -9.23 7.38
N VAL A 72 -15.66 -9.95 6.35
CA VAL A 72 -15.11 -9.37 5.13
C VAL A 72 -15.43 -10.25 3.93
N GLU A 73 -15.73 -9.59 2.81
CA GLU A 73 -15.94 -10.25 1.52
C GLU A 73 -14.62 -10.53 0.80
N ILE A 74 -14.64 -11.48 -0.14
CA ILE A 74 -13.44 -11.86 -0.90
C ILE A 74 -12.89 -10.70 -1.75
N GLU A 75 -13.75 -9.85 -2.31
CA GLU A 75 -13.31 -8.75 -3.17
C GLU A 75 -12.41 -7.74 -2.44
N PRO A 76 -12.78 -7.17 -1.27
CA PRO A 76 -11.89 -6.35 -0.46
C PRO A 76 -10.55 -7.01 -0.13
N LEU A 77 -10.55 -8.32 0.14
CA LEU A 77 -9.32 -9.06 0.45
C LEU A 77 -8.40 -9.19 -0.77
N LEU A 78 -8.95 -9.49 -1.95
CA LEU A 78 -8.18 -9.55 -3.19
C LEU A 78 -7.63 -8.18 -3.58
N LYS A 79 -8.43 -7.13 -3.41
CA LYS A 79 -7.98 -5.76 -3.62
C LYS A 79 -6.83 -5.42 -2.67
N PHE A 80 -6.95 -5.75 -1.38
CA PHE A 80 -5.88 -5.57 -0.41
C PHE A 80 -4.59 -6.30 -0.84
N ALA A 81 -4.69 -7.57 -1.26
CA ALA A 81 -3.53 -8.33 -1.71
C ALA A 81 -2.84 -7.67 -2.91
N ASN A 82 -3.62 -7.24 -3.91
CA ASN A 82 -3.08 -6.56 -5.10
C ASN A 82 -2.44 -5.21 -4.76
N ASP A 83 -3.12 -4.40 -3.96
CA ASP A 83 -2.63 -3.06 -3.61
C ASP A 83 -1.39 -3.10 -2.70
N THR A 84 -1.12 -4.25 -2.07
CA THR A 84 0.02 -4.45 -1.18
C THR A 84 1.08 -5.39 -1.75
N ASP A 85 0.93 -5.88 -2.99
CA ASP A 85 1.87 -6.83 -3.60
C ASP A 85 3.27 -6.23 -3.75
N GLU A 86 3.34 -4.96 -4.18
CA GLU A 86 4.60 -4.23 -4.33
C GLU A 86 5.32 -3.95 -2.99
N ALA A 87 4.65 -4.16 -1.85
CA ALA A 87 5.21 -3.90 -0.53
C ALA A 87 6.48 -4.74 -0.28
N LEU A 88 6.58 -5.93 -0.90
CA LEU A 88 7.73 -6.82 -0.77
C LEU A 88 9.04 -6.22 -1.30
N PHE A 89 8.96 -5.23 -2.20
CA PHE A 89 10.12 -4.55 -2.77
C PHE A 89 10.52 -3.30 -1.98
N ILE A 90 9.59 -2.72 -1.24
CA ILE A 90 9.76 -1.41 -0.58
C ILE A 90 10.02 -1.57 0.91
N PHE A 91 9.39 -2.56 1.54
CA PHE A 91 9.51 -2.84 2.96
C PHE A 91 10.40 -4.03 3.23
N ASP A 92 10.73 -4.21 4.50
CA ASP A 92 11.44 -5.39 4.90
C ASP A 92 10.54 -6.64 4.87
N ARG A 93 11.18 -7.78 5.11
CA ARG A 93 10.51 -9.06 5.17
C ARG A 93 9.50 -9.14 6.33
N GLU A 94 9.77 -8.48 7.45
CA GLU A 94 8.92 -8.54 8.64
C GLU A 94 7.56 -7.92 8.34
N LEU A 95 7.53 -6.70 7.81
CA LEU A 95 6.27 -6.05 7.44
C LEU A 95 5.56 -6.78 6.30
N SER A 96 6.30 -7.29 5.32
CA SER A 96 5.70 -8.03 4.20
C SER A 96 5.00 -9.32 4.68
N GLN A 97 5.62 -10.04 5.62
CA GLN A 97 5.00 -11.20 6.27
C GLN A 97 3.78 -10.81 7.09
N TYR A 98 3.83 -9.66 7.77
CA TYR A 98 2.69 -9.12 8.50
C TYR A 98 1.49 -8.83 7.58
N LEU A 99 1.70 -8.19 6.42
CA LEU A 99 0.65 -7.94 5.44
C LEU A 99 0.04 -9.25 4.92
N GLN A 100 0.87 -10.27 4.64
CA GLN A 100 0.37 -11.59 4.26
C GLN A 100 -0.43 -12.27 5.38
N LEU A 101 -0.06 -12.06 6.64
CA LEU A 101 -0.79 -12.59 7.79
C LEU A 101 -2.18 -11.96 7.90
N ILE A 102 -2.30 -10.64 7.74
CA ILE A 102 -3.58 -9.92 7.66
C ILE A 102 -4.47 -10.55 6.58
N TYR A 103 -3.96 -10.69 5.35
CA TYR A 103 -4.71 -11.27 4.24
C TYR A 103 -5.18 -12.70 4.55
N ARG A 104 -4.27 -13.56 5.04
CA ARG A 104 -4.58 -14.96 5.36
C ARG A 104 -5.64 -15.10 6.44
N ASN A 105 -5.57 -14.29 7.50
CA ASN A 105 -6.58 -14.30 8.54
C ASN A 105 -7.92 -13.75 8.02
N GLY A 106 -7.90 -12.81 7.08
CA GLY A 106 -9.12 -12.27 6.46
C GLY A 106 -9.83 -13.34 5.64
N ILE A 107 -9.08 -14.14 4.89
CA ILE A 107 -9.60 -15.29 4.15
C ILE A 107 -10.22 -16.31 5.11
N LYS A 108 -9.57 -16.62 6.24
CA LYS A 108 -10.13 -17.52 7.26
C LYS A 108 -11.41 -16.95 7.87
N LEU A 109 -11.45 -15.64 8.13
CA LEU A 109 -12.63 -14.98 8.67
C LEU A 109 -13.82 -15.10 7.70
N HIS A 110 -13.60 -14.80 6.42
CA HIS A 110 -14.60 -14.96 5.38
C HIS A 110 -15.16 -16.39 5.34
N PHE A 111 -14.29 -17.40 5.24
CA PHE A 111 -14.74 -18.80 5.12
C PHE A 111 -15.39 -19.34 6.40
N SER A 112 -14.91 -18.95 7.58
CA SER A 112 -15.56 -19.34 8.85
C SER A 112 -16.96 -18.71 8.95
N ARG A 113 -17.12 -17.46 8.50
CA ARG A 113 -18.43 -16.80 8.45
C ARG A 113 -19.38 -17.49 7.47
N GLU A 114 -18.92 -17.81 6.27
CA GLU A 114 -19.69 -18.55 5.27
C GLU A 114 -20.13 -19.92 5.80
N LYS A 115 -19.22 -20.64 6.48
CA LYS A 115 -19.53 -21.92 7.11
C LYS A 115 -20.59 -21.79 8.21
N LEU A 116 -20.56 -20.72 9.01
CA LEU A 116 -21.58 -20.44 10.04
C LEU A 116 -22.94 -20.05 9.44
N SER A 117 -22.94 -19.43 8.26
CA SER A 117 -24.14 -19.08 7.52
C SER A 117 -24.80 -20.28 6.85
N ASP A 118 -24.08 -21.40 6.65
CA ASP A 118 -24.63 -22.63 6.07
C ASP A 118 -25.63 -23.29 7.03
N GLN A 119 -26.90 -23.36 6.61
CA GLN A 119 -27.98 -23.99 7.37
C GLN A 119 -27.81 -25.51 7.49
N ARG A 120 -26.97 -26.13 6.65
CA ARG A 120 -26.67 -27.57 6.71
C ARG A 120 -25.69 -27.90 7.83
N LEU A 121 -25.00 -26.91 8.40
CA LEU A 121 -24.11 -27.13 9.53
C LEU A 121 -24.93 -27.39 10.79
N PRO A 122 -24.93 -28.63 11.33
CA PRO A 122 -25.77 -28.98 12.47
C PRO A 122 -25.38 -28.17 13.71
N ILE A 123 -26.38 -27.85 14.53
CA ILE A 123 -26.13 -27.24 15.84
C ILE A 123 -25.42 -28.28 16.71
N GLY A 124 -24.30 -27.87 17.30
CA GLY A 124 -23.49 -28.73 18.15
C GLY A 124 -22.02 -28.35 18.13
N GLU A 125 -21.19 -29.28 18.54
CA GLU A 125 -19.75 -29.09 18.77
C GLU A 125 -19.02 -28.50 17.55
N GLU A 126 -19.32 -28.97 16.34
CA GLU A 126 -18.66 -28.48 15.13
C GLU A 126 -18.99 -27.00 14.86
N ARG A 127 -20.26 -26.61 15.01
CA ARG A 127 -20.70 -25.23 14.83
C ARG A 127 -20.12 -24.30 15.89
N ASN A 128 -20.01 -24.77 17.13
CA ASN A 128 -19.40 -24.01 18.23
C ASN A 128 -17.92 -23.73 17.95
N LYS A 129 -17.16 -24.74 17.49
CA LYS A 129 -15.75 -24.56 17.13
C LYS A 129 -15.54 -23.51 16.05
N VAL A 130 -16.35 -23.54 14.99
CA VAL A 130 -16.26 -22.54 13.92
C VAL A 130 -16.64 -21.14 14.43
N ALA A 131 -17.60 -21.05 15.36
CA ALA A 131 -17.99 -19.79 15.97
C ALA A 131 -16.88 -19.22 16.88
N GLU A 132 -16.20 -20.08 17.65
CA GLU A 132 -15.03 -19.72 18.45
C GLU A 132 -13.88 -19.24 17.57
N GLU A 133 -13.52 -20.01 16.53
CA GLU A 133 -12.49 -19.59 15.56
C GLU A 133 -12.81 -18.24 14.89
N ASN A 134 -14.09 -18.02 14.55
CA ASN A 134 -14.53 -16.75 13.97
C ASN A 134 -14.40 -15.58 14.96
N ALA A 135 -14.77 -15.81 16.23
CA ALA A 135 -14.65 -14.82 17.30
C ALA A 135 -13.18 -14.48 17.59
N GLU A 136 -12.30 -15.48 17.68
CA GLU A 136 -10.86 -15.28 17.86
C GLU A 136 -10.24 -14.48 16.71
N LEU A 137 -10.68 -14.71 15.47
CA LEU A 137 -10.23 -13.93 14.32
C LEU A 137 -10.66 -12.47 14.41
N LEU A 138 -11.90 -12.20 14.83
CA LEU A 138 -12.40 -10.82 15.02
C LEU A 138 -11.66 -10.08 16.14
N GLU A 139 -11.39 -10.76 17.25
CA GLU A 139 -10.57 -10.23 18.33
C GLU A 139 -9.16 -9.91 17.82
N TRP A 140 -8.52 -10.86 17.14
CA TRP A 140 -7.21 -10.66 16.52
C TRP A 140 -7.19 -9.44 15.60
N PHE A 141 -8.19 -9.28 14.73
CA PHE A 141 -8.30 -8.13 13.83
C PHE A 141 -8.44 -6.79 14.57
N THR A 142 -9.13 -6.77 15.70
CA THR A 142 -9.29 -5.57 16.52
C THR A 142 -7.95 -5.12 17.11
N GLU A 143 -7.12 -6.07 17.53
CA GLU A 143 -5.77 -5.77 18.06
C GLU A 143 -4.82 -5.24 16.98
N GLN A 144 -5.07 -5.56 15.70
CA GLN A 144 -4.16 -5.21 14.61
C GLN A 144 -4.06 -3.69 14.36
N PHE A 145 -4.97 -2.86 14.88
CA PHE A 145 -4.88 -1.41 14.70
C PHE A 145 -3.64 -0.78 15.34
N GLU A 146 -3.24 -1.24 16.52
CA GLU A 146 -2.05 -0.74 17.21
C GLU A 146 -0.80 -1.47 16.71
N VAL A 147 -0.88 -2.79 16.50
CA VAL A 147 0.21 -3.59 15.91
C VAL A 147 0.63 -3.04 14.54
N SER A 148 -0.33 -2.75 13.66
CA SER A 148 -0.03 -2.13 12.35
C SER A 148 0.64 -0.77 12.50
N ARG A 149 0.20 0.07 13.46
CA ARG A 149 0.83 1.37 13.70
C ARG A 149 2.30 1.20 14.08
N GLU A 150 2.63 0.25 14.96
CA GLU A 150 4.01 0.00 15.39
C GLU A 150 4.90 -0.48 14.23
N TYR A 151 4.43 -1.46 13.45
CA TYR A 151 5.15 -1.93 12.28
C TYR A 151 5.44 -0.79 11.30
N PHE A 152 4.42 -0.01 10.93
CA PHE A 152 4.57 1.06 9.96
C PHE A 152 5.36 2.26 10.50
N TYR A 153 5.27 2.58 11.79
CA TYR A 153 6.04 3.65 12.42
C TYR A 153 7.54 3.45 12.23
N LYS A 154 8.04 2.21 12.41
CA LYS A 154 9.45 1.85 12.18
C LYS A 154 9.93 2.15 10.75
N HIS A 155 9.03 2.11 9.76
CA HIS A 155 9.37 2.28 8.34
C HIS A 155 9.07 3.67 7.77
N ILE A 156 8.13 4.39 8.38
CA ILE A 156 7.67 5.72 7.94
C ILE A 156 8.44 6.84 8.61
N ALA A 157 8.86 6.67 9.87
CA ALA A 157 9.65 7.67 10.56
C ALA A 157 10.92 7.94 9.73
N LEU A 158 11.00 9.15 9.17
CA LEU A 158 12.21 9.70 8.57
C LEU A 158 13.19 9.93 9.73
N GLY A 159 14.01 8.92 10.02
CA GLY A 159 15.18 9.05 10.88
C GLY A 159 16.26 9.85 10.17
#